data_AF-A0A9N9INW9-F1
#
_entry.id   AF-A0A9N9INW9-F1
#
_cell.length_a   1.000
_cell.length_b   1.000
_cell.length_c   1.000
_cell.angle_alpha   90.00
_cell.angle_beta   90.00
_cell.angle_gamma   90.00
#
_symmetry.space_group_name_H-M   'P 1'
#
loop_
_entity.id
_entity.type
_entity.pdbx_description
1 polymer ?
#
loop_
_entity_poly.entity_id
_entity_poly.type
_entity_poly.pdbx_seq_one_letter_code
_entity_poly.pdbx_strand_id
1 'polypeptide(L)'
;NIATSQEFNKLSDLTEMVALTNQEKYLKEKRKQLLEIVHYCECKFKCRQQIAYQIFAWLRDPDIPECHNCDNCCQHPKLLRISRDDIADCFMGSKEKNAISKDLSSVEGYGIFSESSIFNEDCLYLIDSLILLEIITEKVEIKYSKEITSLSYSSSLVGLKENALDFVTILDWKLLIKASKK
;
A
#
# COMPACT_ATOMS: atom_id res chain seq x y z
N ASN A 1 62.53 5.54 -24.90
CA ASN A 1 61.52 6.60 -25.06
C ASN A 1 60.16 6.14 -25.57
N ILE A 2 60.01 4.97 -26.20
CA ILE A 2 58.68 4.48 -26.65
C ILE A 2 57.94 3.66 -25.57
N ALA A 3 58.67 2.88 -24.75
CA ALA A 3 58.06 2.12 -23.64
C ALA A 3 57.51 3.04 -22.53
N THR A 4 58.24 4.11 -22.22
CA THR A 4 57.84 5.10 -21.21
C THR A 4 56.61 5.91 -21.61
N SER A 5 56.36 6.14 -22.90
CA SER A 5 55.16 6.85 -23.37
C SER A 5 53.90 5.96 -23.36
N GLN A 6 54.05 4.65 -23.59
CA GLN A 6 52.93 3.70 -23.50
C GLN A 6 52.47 3.45 -22.06
N GLU A 7 53.40 3.41 -21.10
CA GLU A 7 53.04 3.32 -19.67
C GLU A 7 52.37 4.60 -19.16
N PHE A 8 52.82 5.78 -19.62
CA PHE A 8 52.21 7.06 -19.30
C PHE A 8 50.77 7.17 -19.83
N ASN A 9 50.52 6.70 -21.06
CA ASN A 9 49.18 6.69 -21.64
C ASN A 9 48.24 5.73 -20.90
N LYS A 10 48.69 4.52 -20.53
CA LYS A 10 47.89 3.58 -19.73
C LYS A 10 47.52 4.11 -18.34
N LEU A 11 48.44 4.85 -17.70
CA LEU A 11 48.19 5.46 -16.39
C LEU A 11 47.19 6.62 -16.50
N SER A 12 47.24 7.38 -17.60
CA SER A 12 46.26 8.42 -17.93
C SER A 12 44.87 7.83 -18.12
N ASP A 13 44.74 6.78 -18.95
CA ASP A 13 43.46 6.11 -19.24
C ASP A 13 42.82 5.50 -17.97
N LEU A 14 43.63 4.91 -17.07
CA LEU A 14 43.15 4.37 -15.80
C LEU A 14 42.62 5.47 -14.86
N THR A 15 43.31 6.61 -14.83
CA THR A 15 42.92 7.76 -14.01
C THR A 15 41.60 8.36 -14.51
N GLU A 16 41.41 8.40 -15.82
CA GLU A 16 40.19 8.89 -16.47
C GLU A 16 39.00 7.94 -16.21
N MET A 17 39.20 6.61 -16.29
CA MET A 17 38.17 5.63 -15.90
C MET A 17 37.78 5.70 -14.42
N VAL A 18 38.73 5.94 -13.52
CA VAL A 18 38.45 6.13 -12.08
C VAL A 18 37.69 7.43 -11.84
N ALA A 19 38.00 8.50 -12.57
CA ALA A 19 37.27 9.76 -12.50
C ALA A 19 35.82 9.61 -12.97
N LEU A 20 35.60 8.93 -14.09
CA LEU A 20 34.26 8.65 -14.62
C LEU A 20 33.42 7.79 -13.67
N THR A 21 34.00 6.73 -13.10
CA THR A 21 33.28 5.88 -12.12
C THR A 21 32.94 6.63 -10.82
N ASN A 22 33.84 7.49 -10.34
CA ASN A 22 33.56 8.38 -9.20
C ASN A 22 32.46 9.40 -9.52
N GLN A 23 32.45 9.96 -10.73
CA GLN A 23 31.41 10.86 -11.20
C GLN A 23 30.04 10.16 -11.28
N GLU A 24 29.98 8.96 -11.84
CA GLU A 24 28.74 8.17 -11.89
C GLU A 24 28.21 7.84 -10.49
N LYS A 25 29.09 7.42 -9.57
CA LYS A 25 28.73 7.14 -8.18
C LYS A 25 28.17 8.40 -7.51
N TYR A 26 28.83 9.54 -7.70
CA TYR A 26 28.36 10.83 -7.18
C TYR A 26 26.98 11.20 -7.73
N LEU A 27 26.77 11.07 -9.04
CA LEU A 27 25.48 11.37 -9.67
C LEU A 27 24.36 10.45 -9.18
N LYS A 28 24.63 9.14 -9.01
CA LYS A 28 23.67 8.18 -8.44
C LYS A 28 23.27 8.57 -7.03
N GLU A 29 24.25 8.93 -6.20
CA GLU A 29 24.01 9.38 -4.82
C GLU A 29 23.17 10.67 -4.79
N LYS A 30 23.50 11.65 -5.65
CA LYS A 30 22.73 12.90 -5.73
C LYS A 30 21.31 12.70 -6.24
N ARG A 31 21.12 11.81 -7.21
CA ARG A 31 19.78 11.43 -7.68
C ARG A 31 18.97 10.77 -6.56
N LYS A 32 19.57 9.88 -5.79
CA LYS A 32 18.93 9.24 -4.64
C LYS A 32 18.46 10.28 -3.61
N GLN A 33 19.34 11.21 -3.23
CA GLN A 33 19.01 12.31 -2.30
C GLN A 33 17.83 13.16 -2.78
N LEU A 34 17.79 13.48 -4.08
CA LEU A 34 16.66 14.22 -4.67
C LEU A 34 15.35 13.42 -4.58
N LEU A 35 15.39 12.13 -4.89
CA LEU A 35 14.22 11.26 -4.81
C LEU A 35 13.71 11.09 -3.37
N GLU A 36 14.60 11.00 -2.39
CA GLU A 36 14.25 10.97 -0.96
C GLU A 36 13.53 12.25 -0.53
N ILE A 37 14.00 13.42 -0.98
CA ILE A 37 13.34 14.71 -0.72
C ILE A 37 11.97 14.78 -1.39
N VAL A 38 11.87 14.39 -2.67
CA VAL A 38 10.58 14.34 -3.38
C VAL A 38 9.61 13.40 -2.67
N HIS A 39 10.07 12.23 -2.24
CA HIS A 39 9.25 11.29 -1.49
C HIS A 39 8.79 11.88 -0.15
N TYR A 40 9.67 12.57 0.59
CA TYR A 40 9.31 13.27 1.81
C TYR A 40 8.22 14.33 1.59
N CYS A 41 8.31 15.11 0.50
CA CYS A 41 7.36 16.17 0.20
C CYS A 41 5.99 15.64 -0.24
N GLU A 42 5.98 14.65 -1.14
CA GLU A 42 4.78 14.19 -1.85
C GLU A 42 4.05 13.02 -1.17
N CYS A 43 4.73 12.23 -0.33
CA CYS A 43 4.10 11.11 0.35
C CYS A 43 3.04 11.60 1.34
N LYS A 44 1.78 11.25 1.13
CA LYS A 44 0.63 11.61 1.99
C LYS A 44 0.24 10.51 2.98
N PHE A 45 0.85 9.34 2.85
CA PHE A 45 0.37 8.11 3.51
C PHE A 45 1.16 7.74 4.76
N LYS A 46 2.40 8.21 4.86
CA LYS A 46 3.30 7.89 5.98
C LYS A 46 3.59 9.13 6.80
N CYS A 47 3.75 8.96 8.12
CA CYS A 47 4.14 10.04 9.01
C CYS A 47 5.41 10.73 8.49
N ARG A 48 5.41 12.06 8.39
CA ARG A 48 6.58 12.82 7.94
C ARG A 48 7.81 12.55 8.80
N GLN A 49 7.64 12.39 10.11
CA GLN A 49 8.75 12.08 11.01
C GLN A 49 9.36 10.70 10.72
N GLN A 50 8.53 9.70 10.38
CA GLN A 50 9.03 8.39 9.99
C GLN A 50 9.79 8.43 8.66
N ILE A 51 9.29 9.18 7.67
CA ILE A 51 9.99 9.34 6.38
C ILE A 51 11.33 10.05 6.59
N ALA A 52 11.33 11.15 7.35
CA ALA A 52 12.55 11.88 7.68
C ALA A 52 13.55 10.98 8.42
N TYR A 53 13.09 10.20 9.41
CA TYR A 53 13.92 9.26 10.14
C TYR A 53 14.59 8.23 9.21
N GLN A 54 13.84 7.68 8.25
CA GLN A 54 14.38 6.68 7.32
C GLN A 54 15.50 7.20 6.41
N ILE A 55 15.52 8.50 6.11
CA ILE A 55 16.63 9.12 5.34
C ILE A 55 17.94 9.05 6.13
N PHE A 56 17.87 9.11 7.46
CA PHE A 56 19.04 9.11 8.35
C PHE A 56 19.28 7.77 9.06
N ALA A 57 18.41 6.79 8.87
CA ALA A 57 18.44 5.52 9.58
C ALA A 57 19.55 4.59 9.05
N TRP A 58 20.17 3.85 9.97
CA TRP A 58 21.08 2.74 9.67
C TRP A 58 20.31 1.43 9.55
N LEU A 59 20.94 0.41 8.95
CA LEU A 59 20.32 -0.91 8.69
C LEU A 59 19.73 -1.62 9.93
N ARG A 60 20.09 -1.19 11.14
CA ARG A 60 19.66 -1.79 12.42
C ARG A 60 18.87 -0.83 13.31
N ASP A 61 18.62 0.37 12.83
CA ASP A 61 17.82 1.33 13.57
C ASP A 61 16.37 0.84 13.61
N PRO A 62 15.72 0.85 14.79
CA PRO A 62 14.35 0.40 14.90
C PRO A 62 13.41 1.36 14.17
N ASP A 63 12.30 0.84 13.66
CA ASP A 63 11.21 1.70 13.20
C ASP A 63 10.67 2.52 14.38
N ILE A 64 10.41 3.80 14.13
CA ILE A 64 9.82 4.70 15.12
C ILE A 64 8.30 4.75 14.96
N PRO A 65 7.54 4.95 16.05
CA PRO A 65 6.09 5.13 15.98
C PRO A 65 5.72 6.40 15.21
N GLU A 66 4.44 6.50 14.83
CA GLU A 66 3.90 7.73 14.26
C GLU A 66 3.94 8.89 15.28
N CYS A 67 4.22 10.10 14.80
CA CYS A 67 4.36 11.25 15.67
C CYS A 67 3.04 11.89 16.10
N HIS A 68 1.94 11.57 15.39
CA HIS A 68 0.60 12.13 15.60
C HIS A 68 0.50 13.67 15.55
N ASN A 69 1.52 14.37 15.03
CA ASN A 69 1.60 15.84 15.06
C ASN A 69 2.00 16.48 13.71
N CYS A 70 2.43 15.69 12.71
CA CYS A 70 2.69 16.22 11.37
C CYS A 70 1.39 16.31 10.57
N ASP A 71 1.37 17.14 9.52
CA ASP A 71 0.27 17.24 8.57
C ASP A 71 -0.17 15.87 8.01
N ASN A 72 0.72 14.94 7.67
CA ASN A 72 0.29 13.61 7.25
C ASN A 72 -0.44 12.84 8.35
N CYS A 73 -0.07 13.02 9.62
CA CYS A 73 -0.75 12.38 10.75
C CYS A 73 -2.06 13.09 11.13
N CYS A 74 -2.07 14.42 11.05
CA CYS A 74 -3.20 15.27 11.45
C CYS A 74 -4.26 15.38 10.35
N GLN A 75 -3.80 15.47 9.11
CA GLN A 75 -4.61 15.49 7.90
C GLN A 75 -4.73 14.12 7.27
N HIS A 76 -4.21 13.03 7.89
CA HIS A 76 -4.30 11.64 7.39
C HIS A 76 -5.59 11.57 6.60
N PRO A 77 -5.54 11.63 5.26
CA PRO A 77 -6.75 11.84 4.48
C PRO A 77 -7.51 10.58 4.74
N LYS A 78 -8.43 10.61 5.72
CA LYS A 78 -8.77 9.47 6.60
C LYS A 78 -8.58 8.26 5.74
N LEU A 79 -7.46 7.55 5.86
CA LEU A 79 -7.17 6.45 4.94
C LEU A 79 -8.37 5.58 5.13
N LEU A 80 -9.25 5.64 4.13
CA LEU A 80 -10.66 5.49 4.38
C LEU A 80 -10.74 4.04 4.74
N ARG A 81 -10.91 3.73 6.04
CA ARG A 81 -10.79 2.35 6.50
C ARG A 81 -11.97 1.66 5.88
N ILE A 82 -11.72 1.02 4.74
CA ILE A 82 -12.69 0.26 3.99
C ILE A 82 -12.67 -1.10 4.65
N SER A 83 -13.74 -1.39 5.35
CA SER A 83 -14.07 -2.71 5.83
C SER A 83 -14.74 -3.51 4.72
N ARG A 84 -14.86 -4.82 4.92
CA ARG A 84 -15.68 -5.67 4.06
C ARG A 84 -17.14 -5.19 3.98
N ASP A 85 -17.68 -4.67 5.08
CA ASP A 85 -19.05 -4.18 5.16
C ASP A 85 -19.24 -2.95 4.26
N ASP A 86 -18.24 -2.06 4.20
CA ASP A 86 -18.28 -0.90 3.31
C ASP A 86 -18.32 -1.30 1.82
N ILE A 87 -17.61 -2.37 1.43
CA ILE A 87 -17.63 -2.87 0.05
C ILE A 87 -18.98 -3.54 -0.25
N ALA A 88 -19.50 -4.35 0.67
CA ALA A 88 -20.81 -4.96 0.52
C ALA A 88 -21.90 -3.89 0.40
N ASP A 89 -21.88 -2.87 1.24
CA ASP A 89 -22.78 -1.71 1.17
C ASP A 89 -22.68 -0.98 -0.16
N CYS A 90 -21.46 -0.80 -0.69
CA CYS A 90 -21.23 -0.20 -1.99
C CYS A 90 -21.91 -1.01 -3.11
N PHE A 91 -21.70 -2.33 -3.15
CA PHE A 91 -22.33 -3.18 -4.17
C PHE A 91 -23.85 -3.24 -4.06
N MET A 92 -24.38 -3.24 -2.83
CA MET A 92 -25.82 -3.23 -2.56
C MET A 92 -26.47 -1.86 -2.79
N GLY A 93 -25.67 -0.80 -2.99
CA GLY A 93 -26.18 0.57 -3.17
C GLY A 93 -26.77 1.15 -1.89
N SER A 94 -26.27 0.70 -0.73
CA SER A 94 -26.76 1.09 0.60
C SER A 94 -26.65 2.60 0.82
N LYS A 95 -27.77 3.22 1.22
CA LYS A 95 -27.83 4.65 1.55
C LYS A 95 -27.47 4.93 3.01
N GLU A 96 -26.85 3.98 3.70
CA GLU A 96 -26.47 4.16 5.08
C GLU A 96 -25.39 5.23 5.26
N LYS A 97 -25.33 5.80 6.46
CA LYS A 97 -24.41 6.90 6.80
C LYS A 97 -22.95 6.56 6.49
N ASN A 98 -22.55 5.29 6.58
CA ASN A 98 -21.18 4.87 6.34
C ASN A 98 -20.79 5.04 4.87
N ALA A 99 -21.53 4.46 3.92
CA ALA A 99 -21.24 4.59 2.48
C ALA A 99 -21.21 6.05 2.02
N ILE A 100 -22.12 6.89 2.51
CA ILE A 100 -22.20 8.32 2.19
C ILE A 100 -21.04 9.10 2.84
N SER A 101 -20.74 8.85 4.11
CA SER A 101 -19.64 9.53 4.83
C SER A 101 -18.25 9.21 4.26
N LYS A 102 -18.17 8.13 3.47
CA LYS A 102 -16.98 7.60 2.84
C LYS A 102 -16.91 7.88 1.33
N ASP A 103 -17.89 8.61 0.78
CA ASP A 103 -18.03 8.95 -0.65
C ASP A 103 -18.00 7.72 -1.59
N LEU A 104 -18.50 6.57 -1.10
CA LEU A 104 -18.51 5.33 -1.88
C LEU A 104 -19.60 5.34 -2.97
N SER A 105 -20.60 6.22 -2.85
CA SER A 105 -21.67 6.38 -3.85
C SER A 105 -21.18 6.87 -5.21
N SER A 106 -19.98 7.44 -5.26
CA SER A 106 -19.38 8.01 -6.47
C SER A 106 -18.51 7.00 -7.23
N VAL A 107 -18.31 5.79 -6.67
CA VAL A 107 -17.42 4.75 -7.22
C VAL A 107 -18.12 3.97 -8.34
N GLU A 108 -17.36 3.62 -9.38
CA GLU A 108 -17.82 2.74 -10.45
C GLU A 108 -18.21 1.36 -9.89
N GLY A 109 -19.43 0.91 -10.18
CA GLY A 109 -19.99 -0.34 -9.63
C GLY A 109 -20.82 -0.17 -8.35
N TYR A 110 -21.00 1.05 -7.85
CA TYR A 110 -21.95 1.32 -6.77
C TYR A 110 -23.38 0.90 -7.17
N GLY A 111 -24.04 0.11 -6.32
CA GLY A 111 -25.41 -0.37 -6.54
C GLY A 111 -25.54 -1.42 -7.64
N ILE A 112 -24.46 -2.03 -8.11
CA ILE A 112 -24.49 -3.04 -9.18
C ILE A 112 -25.38 -4.26 -8.85
N PHE A 113 -25.57 -4.56 -7.57
CA PHE A 113 -26.42 -5.66 -7.10
C PHE A 113 -27.75 -5.22 -6.51
N SER A 114 -28.07 -3.92 -6.54
CA SER A 114 -29.29 -3.36 -5.92
C SER A 114 -30.61 -3.97 -6.44
N GLU A 115 -30.64 -4.40 -7.71
CA GLU A 115 -31.81 -5.06 -8.34
C GLU A 115 -31.61 -6.57 -8.55
N SER A 116 -30.54 -7.13 -8.01
CA SER A 116 -30.21 -8.55 -8.16
C SER A 116 -30.85 -9.40 -7.05
N SER A 117 -30.83 -10.73 -7.23
CA SER A 117 -31.21 -11.69 -6.18
C SER A 117 -30.06 -11.99 -5.19
N ILE A 118 -28.95 -11.25 -5.26
CA ILE A 118 -27.78 -11.43 -4.39
C ILE A 118 -28.06 -10.68 -3.09
N PHE A 119 -27.88 -11.35 -1.96
CA PHE A 119 -28.03 -10.73 -0.65
C PHE A 119 -26.72 -10.12 -0.16
N ASN A 120 -26.78 -9.20 0.80
CA ASN A 120 -25.60 -8.58 1.39
C ASN A 120 -24.65 -9.64 1.99
N GLU A 121 -25.21 -10.68 2.60
CA GLU A 121 -24.47 -11.81 3.14
C GLU A 121 -23.68 -12.55 2.07
N ASP A 122 -24.24 -12.73 0.86
CA ASP A 122 -23.54 -13.37 -0.26
C ASP A 122 -22.32 -12.55 -0.68
N CYS A 123 -22.44 -11.20 -0.67
CA CYS A 123 -21.32 -10.31 -0.93
C CYS A 123 -20.25 -10.44 0.16
N LEU A 124 -20.64 -10.49 1.43
CA LEU A 124 -19.69 -10.65 2.54
C LEU A 124 -18.95 -11.99 2.45
N TYR A 125 -19.64 -13.10 2.16
CA TYR A 125 -19.00 -14.40 1.98
C TYR A 125 -18.02 -14.42 0.80
N LEU A 126 -18.36 -13.72 -0.28
CA LEU A 126 -17.47 -13.59 -1.43
C LEU A 126 -16.19 -12.83 -1.06
N ILE A 127 -16.33 -11.70 -0.36
CA ILE A 127 -15.19 -10.89 0.10
C ILE A 127 -14.32 -11.71 1.06
N ASP A 128 -14.91 -12.41 2.03
CA ASP A 128 -14.18 -13.28 2.96
C ASP A 128 -13.42 -14.38 2.19
N SER A 129 -14.04 -14.98 1.18
CA SER A 129 -13.38 -16.00 0.34
C SER A 129 -12.20 -15.43 -0.43
N LEU A 130 -12.33 -14.20 -0.94
CA LEU A 130 -11.25 -13.49 -1.63
C LEU A 130 -10.08 -13.13 -0.68
N ILE A 131 -10.37 -12.81 0.57
CA ILE A 131 -9.36 -12.58 1.61
C ILE A 131 -8.64 -13.89 1.94
N LEU A 132 -9.39 -14.98 2.15
CA LEU A 132 -8.82 -16.30 2.44
C LEU A 132 -7.96 -16.87 1.30
N LEU A 133 -8.28 -16.50 0.05
CA LEU A 133 -7.47 -16.83 -1.13
C LEU A 133 -6.27 -15.89 -1.33
N GLU A 134 -6.06 -14.94 -0.41
CA GLU A 134 -5.01 -13.91 -0.47
C GLU A 134 -5.09 -13.05 -1.75
N ILE A 135 -6.29 -12.91 -2.34
CA ILE A 135 -6.54 -12.03 -3.49
C ILE A 135 -6.80 -10.61 -3.01
N ILE A 136 -7.55 -10.46 -1.92
CA ILE A 136 -7.70 -9.19 -1.20
C ILE A 136 -6.75 -9.20 0.00
N THR A 137 -5.97 -8.14 0.14
CA THR A 137 -5.07 -7.96 1.27
C THR A 137 -5.80 -7.23 2.39
N GLU A 138 -5.87 -7.87 3.55
CA GLU A 138 -6.44 -7.30 4.78
C GLU A 138 -5.31 -6.97 5.77
N LYS A 139 -5.40 -5.79 6.40
CA LYS A 139 -4.58 -5.43 7.58
C LYS A 139 -5.42 -5.62 8.84
N VAL A 140 -4.95 -6.48 9.73
CA VAL A 140 -5.58 -6.74 11.03
C VAL A 140 -4.78 -6.05 12.13
N GLU A 141 -5.48 -5.30 12.99
CA GLU A 141 -4.93 -4.69 14.20
C GLU A 141 -5.69 -5.21 15.41
N ILE A 142 -4.98 -5.89 16.31
CA ILE A 142 -5.49 -6.33 17.62
C ILE A 142 -4.84 -5.46 18.68
N LYS A 143 -5.63 -4.69 19.42
CA LYS A 143 -5.16 -3.87 20.54
C LYS A 143 -5.70 -4.45 21.84
N TYR A 144 -4.80 -4.73 22.76
CA TYR A 144 -5.18 -5.10 24.12
C TYR A 144 -5.23 -3.85 24.99
N SER A 145 -6.37 -3.61 25.63
CA SER A 145 -6.49 -2.58 26.65
C SER A 145 -6.42 -3.23 28.02
N LYS A 146 -5.38 -2.87 28.78
CA LYS A 146 -5.20 -3.30 30.17
C LYS A 146 -6.27 -2.72 31.09
N GLU A 147 -6.77 -1.51 30.80
CA GLU A 147 -7.73 -0.80 31.65
C GLU A 147 -9.10 -1.46 31.67
N ILE A 148 -9.56 -1.93 30.51
CA ILE A 148 -10.86 -2.62 30.37
C ILE A 148 -10.70 -4.14 30.21
N THR A 149 -9.47 -4.67 30.34
CA THR A 149 -9.13 -6.09 30.16
C THR A 149 -9.76 -6.70 28.90
N SER A 150 -9.75 -5.95 27.80
CA SER A 150 -10.40 -6.36 26.56
C SER A 150 -9.45 -6.33 25.38
N LEU A 151 -9.78 -7.14 24.37
CA LEU A 151 -9.14 -7.13 23.08
C LEU A 151 -10.06 -6.42 22.11
N SER A 152 -9.60 -5.34 21.49
CA SER A 152 -10.27 -4.73 20.34
C SER A 152 -9.66 -5.29 19.06
N TYR A 153 -10.50 -5.87 18.22
CA TYR A 153 -10.17 -6.28 16.87
C TYR A 153 -10.60 -5.19 15.89
N SER A 154 -9.72 -4.83 14.96
CA SER A 154 -10.10 -4.01 13.81
C SER A 154 -9.41 -4.54 12.57
N SER A 155 -10.13 -4.58 11.45
CA SER A 155 -9.56 -4.93 10.16
C SER A 155 -9.86 -3.87 9.11
N SER A 156 -9.01 -3.79 8.09
CA SER A 156 -9.16 -2.85 6.99
C SER A 156 -8.56 -3.45 5.74
N LEU A 157 -9.28 -3.32 4.62
CA LEU A 157 -8.83 -3.78 3.32
C LEU A 157 -7.83 -2.78 2.78
N VAL A 158 -6.63 -3.25 2.43
CA VAL A 158 -5.48 -2.39 2.08
C VAL A 158 -5.02 -2.54 0.64
N GLY A 159 -5.49 -3.56 -0.08
CA GLY A 159 -5.14 -3.72 -1.49
C GLY A 159 -5.61 -5.02 -2.12
N LEU A 160 -5.17 -5.22 -3.35
CA LEU A 160 -5.37 -6.42 -4.15
C LEU A 160 -4.01 -7.03 -4.49
N LYS A 161 -4.00 -8.35 -4.67
CA LYS A 161 -2.84 -9.09 -5.18
C LYS A 161 -2.49 -8.63 -6.60
N GLU A 162 -1.21 -8.70 -6.97
CA GLU A 162 -0.78 -8.54 -8.36
C GLU A 162 -1.49 -9.56 -9.25
N ASN A 163 -1.96 -9.10 -10.42
CA ASN A 163 -2.73 -9.91 -11.37
C ASN A 163 -4.02 -10.52 -10.78
N ALA A 164 -4.62 -9.89 -9.76
CA ALA A 164 -5.86 -10.37 -9.13
C ALA A 164 -6.96 -10.69 -10.15
N LEU A 165 -7.07 -9.92 -11.23
CA LEU A 165 -8.07 -10.15 -12.28
C LEU A 165 -7.87 -11.50 -13.01
N ASP A 166 -6.62 -11.90 -13.24
CA ASP A 166 -6.29 -13.19 -13.86
C ASP A 166 -6.67 -14.35 -12.91
N PHE A 167 -6.38 -14.21 -11.62
CA PHE A 167 -6.81 -15.21 -10.64
C PHE A 167 -8.33 -15.31 -10.57
N VAL A 168 -9.01 -14.16 -10.60
CA VAL A 168 -10.46 -14.09 -10.54
C VAL A 168 -11.08 -14.73 -11.78
N THR A 169 -10.53 -14.51 -12.97
CA THR A 169 -11.06 -15.10 -14.22
C THR A 169 -10.82 -16.61 -14.33
N ILE A 170 -9.81 -17.14 -13.65
CA ILE A 170 -9.50 -18.58 -13.63
C ILE A 170 -10.33 -19.33 -12.57
N LEU A 171 -10.79 -18.65 -11.52
CA LEU A 171 -11.61 -19.23 -10.47
C LEU A 171 -13.03 -19.58 -10.97
N ASP A 172 -13.47 -20.82 -10.72
CA ASP A 172 -14.87 -21.21 -10.95
C ASP A 172 -15.75 -20.70 -9.81
N TRP A 173 -16.33 -19.52 -10.01
CA TRP A 173 -17.19 -18.82 -9.04
C TRP A 173 -18.45 -19.57 -8.64
N LYS A 174 -18.85 -20.59 -9.41
CA LYS A 174 -20.06 -21.39 -9.13
C LYS A 174 -20.01 -22.14 -7.80
N LEU A 175 -18.81 -22.33 -7.23
CA LEU A 175 -18.62 -23.01 -5.95
C LEU A 175 -18.77 -22.09 -4.73
N LEU A 176 -18.66 -20.77 -4.90
CA LEU A 176 -18.69 -19.79 -3.79
C LEU A 176 -20.09 -19.25 -3.53
N ILE A 177 -20.90 -19.07 -4.57
CA ILE A 177 -22.31 -18.72 -4.43
C ILE A 177 -23.08 -20.04 -4.41
N LYS A 178 -23.18 -20.67 -3.25
CA LYS A 178 -24.12 -21.80 -3.08
C LYS A 178 -25.48 -21.23 -3.40
N ALA A 179 -26.02 -21.55 -4.58
CA ALA A 179 -27.33 -21.10 -5.00
C ALA A 179 -28.31 -21.43 -3.86
N SER A 180 -28.78 -20.39 -3.17
CA SER A 180 -29.79 -20.48 -2.14
C SER A 180 -31.07 -21.00 -2.82
N LYS A 181 -31.20 -22.32 -2.90
CA LYS A 181 -32.45 -22.98 -3.22
C LYS A 181 -33.29 -23.00 -1.96
N LYS A 182 -34.33 -22.18 -1.93
CA LYS A 182 -35.64 -22.60 -1.42
C LYS A 182 -36.68 -22.28 -2.46
#